data_AF-A0A817YEK8-F1
#
_entry.id   AF-A0A817YEK8-F1
#
_cell.length_a   1.000
_cell.length_b   1.000
_cell.length_c   1.000
_cell.angle_alpha   90.00
_cell.angle_beta   90.00
_cell.angle_gamma   90.00
#
_symmetry.space_group_name_H-M   'P 1'
#
loop_
_entity.id
_entity.type
_entity.pdbx_description
1 polymer ?
#
loop_
_entity_poly.entity_id
_entity_poly.type
_entity_poly.pdbx_seq_one_letter_code
_entity_poly.pdbx_strand_id
1 'polypeptide(L)'
;MYLGNVNGPAYIKIIEETLPMFIENTFDPKNKEWAFMQDNAPPHTSTYSIKWFKDNNINVFKWPATSPDLNLIENIWDHIDKKLRKMKHTNVNQLQEMIQDIWLGVTPMYCQKLVNSMQNCIKQCIKSRGGTFNKY
;
A
#
# COMPACT_ATOMS: atom_id res chain seq x y z
N MET A 1 -12.06 10.55 2.25
CA MET A 1 -12.48 9.20 2.67
C MET A 1 -13.36 8.62 1.58
N TYR A 2 -13.11 7.39 1.14
CA TYR A 2 -13.98 6.74 0.16
C TYR A 2 -15.18 6.08 0.88
N LEU A 3 -16.38 6.25 0.35
CA LEU A 3 -17.60 5.64 0.87
C LEU A 3 -18.10 4.61 -0.17
N GLY A 4 -18.14 3.32 0.22
CA GLY A 4 -18.64 2.22 -0.62
C GLY A 4 -17.55 1.24 -1.09
N ASN A 5 -17.91 0.33 -1.99
CA ASN A 5 -16.99 -0.64 -2.57
C ASN A 5 -16.14 0.02 -3.66
N VAL A 6 -14.82 -0.12 -3.58
CA VAL A 6 -13.90 0.38 -4.60
C VAL A 6 -13.95 -0.56 -5.81
N ASN A 7 -14.38 -0.06 -6.96
CA ASN A 7 -14.28 -0.73 -8.26
C ASN A 7 -13.13 -0.13 -9.09
N GLY A 8 -12.82 -0.72 -10.26
CA GLY A 8 -11.70 -0.26 -11.11
C GLY A 8 -11.73 1.25 -11.43
N PRO A 9 -12.85 1.81 -11.91
CA PRO A 9 -12.98 3.25 -12.15
C PRO A 9 -12.79 4.11 -10.89
N ALA A 10 -13.41 3.74 -9.77
CA ALA A 10 -13.25 4.46 -8.51
C ALA A 10 -11.81 4.43 -7.98
N TYR A 11 -11.14 3.29 -8.13
CA TYR A 11 -9.74 3.14 -7.80
C TYR A 11 -8.86 4.08 -8.64
N ILE A 12 -9.04 4.08 -9.96
CA ILE A 12 -8.25 4.94 -10.85
C ILE A 12 -8.50 6.41 -10.59
N LYS A 13 -9.73 6.82 -10.26
CA LYS A 13 -9.99 8.21 -9.86
C LYS A 13 -9.11 8.64 -8.68
N ILE A 14 -8.95 7.79 -7.66
CA ILE A 14 -8.08 8.07 -6.52
C ILE A 14 -6.61 8.17 -6.96
N ILE A 15 -6.17 7.25 -7.83
CA ILE A 15 -4.80 7.23 -8.35
C ILE A 15 -4.52 8.49 -9.17
N GLU A 16 -5.42 8.89 -10.06
CA GLU A 16 -5.33 10.11 -10.87
C GLU A 16 -5.21 11.37 -10.02
N GLU A 17 -5.96 11.45 -8.93
CA GLU A 17 -5.97 12.62 -8.03
C GLU A 17 -4.71 12.72 -7.15
N THR A 18 -4.02 11.60 -6.89
CA THR A 18 -2.97 11.54 -5.86
C THR A 18 -1.57 11.21 -6.39
N LEU A 19 -1.47 10.25 -7.31
CA LEU A 19 -0.19 9.67 -7.71
C LEU A 19 0.67 10.61 -8.58
N PRO A 20 0.13 11.37 -9.56
CA PRO A 20 0.94 12.26 -10.39
C PRO A 20 1.71 13.30 -9.55
N MET A 21 1.00 13.99 -8.65
CA MET A 21 1.61 15.00 -7.77
C MET A 21 2.65 14.39 -6.83
N PHE A 22 2.40 13.17 -6.33
CA PHE A 22 3.38 12.46 -5.51
C PHE A 22 4.66 12.15 -6.28
N ILE A 23 4.53 11.67 -7.53
CA ILE A 23 5.69 11.35 -8.38
C ILE A 23 6.51 12.60 -8.65
N GLU A 24 5.87 13.69 -9.08
CA GLU A 24 6.54 14.97 -9.39
C GLU A 24 7.27 15.57 -8.19
N ASN A 25 6.71 15.42 -6.98
CA ASN A 25 7.31 15.96 -5.75
C ASN A 25 8.40 15.05 -5.16
N THR A 26 8.45 13.77 -5.54
CA THR A 26 9.32 12.78 -4.90
C THR A 26 10.48 12.33 -5.77
N PHE A 27 10.27 12.18 -7.08
CA PHE A 27 11.25 11.60 -7.99
C PHE A 27 11.76 12.62 -8.99
N ASP A 28 13.04 12.54 -9.35
CA ASP A 28 13.59 13.30 -10.48
C ASP A 28 12.85 12.86 -11.76
N PRO A 29 12.28 13.78 -12.56
CA PRO A 29 11.61 13.44 -13.83
C PRO A 29 12.48 12.63 -14.80
N LYS A 30 13.80 12.72 -14.68
CA LYS A 30 14.78 11.95 -15.48
C LYS A 30 15.07 10.57 -14.90
N ASN A 31 14.77 10.35 -13.62
CA ASN A 31 14.98 9.07 -12.94
C ASN A 31 13.68 8.26 -12.90
N LYS A 32 13.63 7.20 -13.70
CA LYS A 32 12.51 6.25 -13.74
C LYS A 32 12.82 4.92 -13.03
N GLU A 33 13.83 4.87 -12.18
CA GLU A 33 14.19 3.68 -11.39
C GLU A 33 13.27 3.49 -10.18
N TRP A 34 11.96 3.53 -10.42
CA TRP A 34 10.94 3.22 -9.43
C TRP A 34 9.84 2.38 -10.07
N ALA A 35 9.09 1.67 -9.22
CA ALA A 35 7.92 0.90 -9.63
C ALA A 35 6.80 1.15 -8.62
N PHE A 36 5.59 1.33 -9.14
CA PHE A 36 4.38 1.39 -8.35
C PHE A 36 4.01 -0.01 -7.87
N MET A 37 3.84 -0.18 -6.56
CA MET A 37 3.49 -1.46 -5.96
C MET A 37 2.01 -1.45 -5.55
N GLN A 38 1.27 -2.47 -5.99
CA GLN A 38 -0.12 -2.74 -5.58
C GLN A 38 -0.32 -4.25 -5.51
N ASP A 39 -1.31 -4.71 -4.76
CA ASP A 39 -1.72 -6.11 -4.77
C ASP A 39 -2.59 -6.42 -6.01
N ASN A 40 -2.99 -7.69 -6.14
CA ASN A 40 -3.81 -8.16 -7.26
C ASN A 40 -5.32 -8.13 -6.95
N ALA A 41 -5.79 -7.17 -6.14
CA ALA A 41 -7.23 -7.01 -5.89
C ALA A 41 -7.99 -6.76 -7.21
N PRO A 42 -9.25 -7.23 -7.35
CA PRO A 42 -9.99 -7.12 -8.61
C PRO A 42 -10.05 -5.71 -9.23
N PRO A 43 -10.18 -4.62 -8.46
CA PRO A 43 -10.11 -3.27 -9.01
C PRO A 43 -8.75 -2.97 -9.66
N HIS A 44 -7.65 -3.38 -9.02
CA HIS A 44 -6.27 -3.08 -9.44
C HIS A 44 -5.87 -3.82 -10.71
N THR A 45 -6.44 -5.01 -10.93
CA THR A 45 -6.23 -5.83 -12.12
C THR A 45 -7.33 -5.66 -13.17
N SER A 46 -8.24 -4.70 -12.99
CA SER A 46 -9.29 -4.44 -13.97
C SER A 46 -8.68 -3.97 -15.30
N THR A 47 -9.36 -4.26 -16.42
CA THR A 47 -8.92 -3.80 -17.75
C THR A 47 -8.75 -2.28 -17.80
N TYR A 48 -9.62 -1.56 -17.10
CA TYR A 48 -9.56 -0.11 -16.95
C TYR A 48 -8.27 0.34 -16.24
N SER A 49 -7.96 -0.26 -15.09
CA SER A 49 -6.77 0.10 -14.31
C SER A 49 -5.47 -0.25 -15.04
N ILE A 50 -5.39 -1.43 -15.64
CA ILE A 50 -4.23 -1.84 -16.43
C ILE A 50 -4.00 -0.88 -17.60
N LYS A 51 -5.07 -0.48 -18.30
CA LYS A 51 -4.98 0.48 -19.40
C LYS A 51 -4.48 1.84 -18.91
N TRP A 52 -5.01 2.35 -17.80
CA TRP A 52 -4.61 3.65 -17.26
C TRP A 52 -3.12 3.70 -16.90
N PHE A 53 -2.60 2.71 -16.17
CA PHE A 53 -1.16 2.67 -15.83
C PHE A 53 -0.28 2.59 -17.08
N LYS A 54 -0.71 1.84 -18.09
CA LYS A 54 0.00 1.74 -19.37
C LYS A 54 0.02 3.07 -20.12
N ASP A 55 -1.13 3.72 -20.25
CA ASP A 55 -1.27 4.99 -20.98
C ASP A 55 -0.47 6.12 -20.28
N ASN A 56 -0.32 6.08 -18.96
CA ASN A 56 0.46 7.03 -18.17
C ASN A 56 1.95 6.63 -18.01
N ASN A 57 2.39 5.55 -18.67
CA ASN A 57 3.76 5.06 -18.61
C ASN A 57 4.28 4.84 -17.17
N ILE A 58 3.41 4.31 -16.30
CA ILE A 58 3.73 3.97 -14.92
C ILE A 58 4.12 2.50 -14.85
N ASN A 59 5.33 2.23 -14.39
CA ASN A 59 5.80 0.87 -14.19
C ASN A 59 5.15 0.27 -12.95
N VAL A 60 4.28 -0.73 -13.11
CA VAL A 60 3.64 -1.44 -11.99
C VAL A 60 4.44 -2.71 -11.68
N PHE A 61 4.86 -2.85 -10.42
CA PHE A 61 5.57 -4.02 -9.94
C PHE A 61 4.66 -5.26 -9.98
N LYS A 62 5.14 -6.36 -10.58
CA LYS A 62 4.38 -7.61 -10.66
C LYS A 62 4.34 -8.30 -9.30
N TRP A 63 3.16 -8.35 -8.70
CA TRP A 63 2.96 -8.96 -7.40
C TRP A 63 2.55 -10.43 -7.50
N PRO A 64 3.13 -11.34 -6.69
CA PRO A 64 2.63 -12.71 -6.58
C PRO A 64 1.23 -12.74 -5.95
N ALA A 65 0.39 -13.69 -6.40
CA ALA A 65 -0.94 -13.86 -5.82
C ALA A 65 -0.86 -14.19 -4.31
N THR A 66 -1.88 -13.77 -3.56
CA THR A 66 -2.07 -14.17 -2.15
C THR A 66 -0.83 -13.98 -1.26
N SER A 67 -0.14 -12.85 -1.39
CA SER A 67 1.12 -12.58 -0.68
C SER A 67 1.04 -11.34 0.21
N PRO A 68 0.15 -11.33 1.23
CA PRO A 68 0.05 -10.21 2.17
C PRO A 68 1.34 -10.06 2.99
N ASP A 69 2.04 -11.16 3.27
CA ASP A 69 3.32 -11.16 4.01
C ASP A 69 4.44 -10.37 3.31
N LEU A 70 4.29 -10.11 2.01
CA LEU A 70 5.23 -9.32 1.23
C LEU A 70 4.81 -7.84 1.18
N ASN A 71 3.54 -7.51 1.47
CA ASN A 71 3.00 -6.17 1.25
C ASN A 71 3.32 -5.28 2.45
N LEU A 72 4.30 -4.37 2.28
CA LEU A 72 4.80 -3.54 3.38
C LEU A 72 3.72 -2.64 4.00
N ILE A 73 2.67 -2.27 3.27
CA ILE A 73 1.58 -1.45 3.81
C ILE A 73 0.77 -2.20 4.88
N GLU A 74 0.69 -3.54 4.81
CA GLU A 74 -0.01 -4.34 5.82
C GLU A 74 0.65 -4.19 7.20
N ASN A 75 1.97 -4.05 7.24
CA ASN A 75 2.69 -3.77 8.49
C ASN A 75 2.39 -2.37 9.05
N ILE A 76 2.04 -1.41 8.19
CA ILE A 76 1.61 -0.07 8.63
C ILE A 76 0.18 -0.17 9.18
N TRP A 77 -0.71 -0.89 8.50
CA TRP A 77 -2.08 -1.12 8.96
C TRP A 77 -2.12 -1.88 10.29
N ASP A 78 -1.32 -2.93 10.45
CA ASP A 78 -1.17 -3.66 11.71
C ASP A 78 -0.66 -2.75 12.85
N HIS A 79 0.30 -1.87 12.56
CA HIS A 79 0.77 -0.88 13.54
C HIS A 79 -0.32 0.11 13.95
N ILE A 80 -1.14 0.56 12.99
CA ILE A 80 -2.29 1.43 13.26
C ILE A 80 -3.33 0.70 14.11
N ASP A 81 -3.72 -0.52 13.73
CA ASP A 81 -4.69 -1.35 14.45
C ASP A 81 -4.24 -1.61 15.89
N LYS A 82 -2.97 -1.98 16.10
CA LYS A 82 -2.39 -2.19 17.44
C LYS A 82 -2.43 -0.95 18.32
N LYS A 83 -2.29 0.25 17.75
CA LYS A 83 -2.42 1.51 18.48
C LYS A 83 -3.89 1.82 18.79
N LEU A 84 -4.78 1.66 17.82
CA LEU A 84 -6.20 1.90 17.97
C LEU A 84 -6.83 1.02 19.04
N ARG A 85 -6.47 -0.27 19.12
CA ARG A 85 -6.97 -1.20 20.15
C ARG A 85 -6.66 -0.77 21.58
N LYS A 86 -5.65 0.07 21.78
CA LYS A 86 -5.27 0.60 23.10
C LYS A 86 -6.02 1.87 23.47
N MET A 87 -6.79 2.43 22.55
CA MET A 87 -7.50 3.69 22.70
C MET A 87 -9.01 3.45 22.64
N LYS A 88 -9.78 4.24 23.40
CA LYS A 88 -11.24 4.19 23.34
C LYS A 88 -11.73 5.18 22.28
N HIS A 89 -12.63 4.74 21.43
CA HIS A 89 -13.37 5.56 20.48
C HIS A 89 -14.85 5.19 20.59
N THR A 90 -15.75 6.17 20.51
CA THR A 90 -17.19 5.94 20.71
C THR A 90 -18.01 6.09 19.43
N ASN A 91 -17.40 6.62 18.37
CA ASN A 91 -18.06 6.82 17.09
C ASN A 91 -17.06 6.80 15.93
N VAL A 92 -17.60 6.76 14.71
CA VAL A 92 -16.82 6.65 13.47
C VAL A 92 -15.94 7.88 13.23
N ASN A 93 -16.40 9.09 13.57
CA ASN A 93 -15.61 10.31 13.35
C ASN A 93 -14.35 10.33 14.22
N GLN A 94 -14.49 9.98 15.50
CA GLN A 94 -13.34 9.81 16.40
C GLN A 94 -12.37 8.76 15.88
N LEU A 95 -12.88 7.61 15.41
CA LEU A 95 -12.03 6.57 14.82
C LEU A 95 -11.26 7.08 13.60
N GLN A 96 -11.89 7.88 12.73
CA GLN A 96 -11.25 8.47 11.56
C GLN A 96 -10.14 9.46 11.94
N GLU A 97 -10.41 10.37 12.88
CA GLU A 97 -9.44 11.33 13.39
C GLU A 97 -8.23 10.61 13.98
N MET A 98 -8.47 9.59 14.80
CA MET A 98 -7.41 8.79 15.42
C MET A 98 -6.57 8.03 14.38
N ILE A 99 -7.20 7.47 13.33
CA ILE A 99 -6.46 6.83 12.23
C ILE A 99 -5.55 7.85 11.54
N GLN A 100 -6.05 9.06 11.26
CA GLN A 100 -5.27 10.12 10.63
C GLN A 100 -4.10 10.56 11.50
N ASP A 101 -4.32 10.76 12.80
CA ASP A 101 -3.26 11.13 13.74
C ASP A 101 -2.16 10.06 13.83
N ILE A 102 -2.56 8.79 13.91
CA ILE A 102 -1.58 7.69 13.95
C ILE A 102 -0.81 7.59 12.63
N TRP A 103 -1.51 7.74 11.50
CA TRP A 103 -0.91 7.72 10.17
C TRP A 103 0.12 8.84 9.99
N LEU A 104 -0.23 10.07 10.39
CA LEU A 104 0.69 11.23 10.35
C LEU A 104 1.90 11.04 11.28
N GLY A 105 1.76 10.23 12.33
CA GLY A 105 2.86 9.84 13.22
C GLY A 105 3.77 8.75 12.66
N VAL A 106 3.50 8.17 11.48
CA VAL A 106 4.40 7.20 10.84
C VAL A 106 5.61 7.93 10.28
N THR A 107 6.79 7.61 10.82
CA THR A 107 8.02 8.32 10.47
C THR A 107 8.71 7.71 9.25
N PRO A 108 9.50 8.49 8.48
CA PRO A 108 10.35 7.96 7.42
C PRO A 108 11.29 6.84 7.90
N MET A 109 11.78 6.94 9.14
CA MET A 109 12.62 5.91 9.76
C MET A 109 11.87 4.58 9.94
N TYR A 110 10.59 4.63 10.30
CA TYR A 110 9.75 3.42 10.37
C TYR A 110 9.55 2.81 8.98
N CYS A 111 9.23 3.63 7.97
CA CYS A 111 9.11 3.18 6.58
C CYS A 111 10.42 2.53 6.08
N GLN A 112 11.56 3.14 6.36
CA GLN A 112 12.87 2.59 5.97
C GLN A 112 13.14 1.24 6.64
N LYS A 113 12.77 1.08 7.91
CA LYS A 113 12.88 -0.20 8.62
C LYS A 113 12.04 -1.29 7.94
N LEU A 114 10.82 -0.97 7.52
CA LEU A 114 9.96 -1.91 6.79
C LEU A 114 10.58 -2.29 5.44
N VAL A 115 11.06 -1.31 4.67
CA VAL A 115 11.75 -1.57 3.38
C VAL A 115 12.98 -2.45 3.58
N ASN A 116 13.79 -2.18 4.60
CA ASN A 116 14.97 -2.99 4.91
C ASN A 116 14.62 -4.43 5.30
N SER A 117 13.42 -4.66 5.87
CA SER A 117 12.95 -6.00 6.22
C SER A 117 12.55 -6.84 5.00
N MET A 118 12.30 -6.22 3.84
CA MET A 118 11.78 -6.87 2.64
C MET A 118 12.68 -8.03 2.17
N GLN A 119 14.00 -7.85 2.23
CA GLN A 119 14.95 -8.92 1.86
C GLN A 119 14.77 -10.17 2.73
N ASN A 120 14.49 -9.98 4.02
CA ASN A 120 14.24 -11.08 4.93
C ASN A 120 12.87 -11.73 4.67
N CYS A 121 11.83 -10.94 4.38
CA CYS A 121 10.52 -11.46 3.99
C CYS A 121 10.61 -12.33 2.72
N ILE A 122 11.36 -11.89 1.70
CA ILE A 122 11.59 -12.67 0.48
C ILE A 122 12.31 -13.99 0.81
N LYS A 123 13.38 -13.94 1.62
CA LYS A 123 14.11 -15.15 2.05
C LYS A 123 13.20 -16.14 2.77
N GLN A 124 12.32 -15.67 3.65
CA GLN A 124 11.36 -16.50 4.36
C GLN A 124 10.29 -17.09 3.43
N CYS A 125 9.79 -16.31 2.47
CA CYS A 125 8.88 -16.80 1.44
C CYS A 125 9.50 -17.95 0.63
N ILE A 126 10.75 -17.77 0.18
CA ILE A 126 11.50 -18.80 -0.56
C ILE A 126 11.70 -20.05 0.31
N LYS A 127 12.12 -19.88 1.57
CA LYS A 127 12.29 -21.00 2.52
C LYS A 127 10.98 -21.76 2.75
N SER A 128 9.88 -21.04 2.79
CA SER A 128 8.52 -21.58 2.98
C SER A 128 7.89 -22.09 1.67
N ARG A 129 8.63 -22.06 0.56
CA ARG A 129 8.17 -22.47 -0.79
C ARG A 129 6.87 -21.78 -1.20
N GLY A 130 6.74 -20.48 -0.88
CA GLY A 130 5.54 -19.70 -1.15
C GLY A 130 4.40 -19.85 -0.13
N GLY A 131 4.59 -20.65 0.93
CA GLY A 131 3.68 -20.70 2.06
C GLY A 131 3.78 -19.46 2.97
N THR A 132 2.73 -19.22 3.76
CA THR A 132 2.65 -18.14 4.75
C THR A 132 3.75 -18.27 5.81
N PHE A 133 4.40 -17.16 6.15
CA PHE A 133 5.48 -17.12 7.13
C PHE A 133 5.31 -16.03 8.19
N ASN A 134 4.46 -15.03 7.94
CA ASN A 134 4.02 -14.11 8.98
C ASN A 134 2.63 -14.53 9.48
N LYS A 135 2.51 -14.69 10.80
CA LYS A 135 1.20 -14.76 11.46
C LYS A 135 0.95 -13.37 12.05
N TYR A 136 0.04 -12.63 11.43
CA TYR A 136 -0.53 -11.42 12.04
C TYR A 136 -1.28 -11.80 13.33
#